data_AF-A0A177NR30-F1
#
_entry.id   AF-A0A177NR30-F1
#
_cell.length_a   1.000
_cell.length_b   1.000
_cell.length_c   1.000
_cell.angle_alpha   90.00
_cell.angle_beta   90.00
_cell.angle_gamma   90.00
#
_symmetry.space_group_name_H-M   'P 1'
#
loop_
_entity.id
_entity.type
_entity.pdbx_description
1 polymer ?
#
loop_
_entity_poly.entity_id
_entity_poly.type
_entity_poly.pdbx_seq_one_letter_code
_entity_poly.pdbx_strand_id
1 'polypeptide(L)'
;MSKAALKSMRQKIRTLRVRTRTELSLGEIAKWLNPIINGWLAYYGCYTRSALYGLCRHVNMTLVRWARRKFKPLRQHKIKAMLFLAKIADQYPNLFAHWRAGMIGAFA
;
A
#
# COMPACT_ATOMS: atom_id res chain seq x y z
N MET A 1 11.91 13.71 -8.25
CA MET A 1 11.04 12.76 -8.98
C MET A 1 10.02 13.53 -9.79
N SER A 2 9.93 13.25 -11.08
CA SER A 2 9.00 13.95 -11.97
C SER A 2 7.54 13.51 -11.72
N LYS A 3 6.59 14.39 -12.05
CA LYS A 3 5.15 14.06 -12.03
C LYS A 3 4.83 12.83 -12.91
N ALA A 4 5.59 12.65 -14.00
CA ALA A 4 5.45 11.51 -14.92
C ALA A 4 5.84 10.17 -14.26
N ALA A 5 6.97 10.11 -13.54
CA ALA A 5 7.38 8.92 -12.81
C ALA A 5 6.32 8.50 -11.76
N LEU A 6 5.82 9.45 -10.97
CA LEU A 6 4.75 9.20 -9.97
C LEU A 6 3.47 8.67 -10.63
N LYS A 7 3.10 9.22 -11.79
CA LYS A 7 1.94 8.76 -12.56
C LYS A 7 2.13 7.32 -13.04
N SER A 8 3.30 7.00 -13.59
CA SER A 8 3.65 5.64 -14.03
C SER A 8 3.61 4.63 -12.88
N MET A 9 4.18 4.97 -11.72
CA MET A 9 4.18 4.08 -10.54
C MET A 9 2.75 3.79 -10.04
N ARG A 10 1.90 4.82 -9.92
CA ARG A 10 0.48 4.63 -9.57
C ARG A 10 -0.27 3.82 -10.62
N GLN A 11 0.03 4.04 -11.89
CA GLN A 11 -0.55 3.25 -12.97
C GLN A 11 -0.14 1.78 -12.86
N LYS A 12 1.13 1.49 -12.54
CA LYS A 12 1.61 0.13 -12.29
C LYS A 12 0.79 -0.54 -11.19
N ILE A 13 0.60 0.10 -10.02
CA ILE A 13 -0.26 -0.43 -8.94
C ILE A 13 -1.69 -0.67 -9.42
N ARG A 14 -2.27 0.26 -10.19
CA ARG A 14 -3.62 0.12 -10.73
C ARG A 14 -3.75 -1.09 -11.66
N THR A 15 -2.77 -1.32 -12.53
CA THR A 15 -2.74 -2.43 -13.50
C THR A 15 -2.64 -3.78 -12.81
N LEU A 16 -1.96 -3.87 -11.66
CA LEU A 16 -1.92 -5.09 -10.86
C LEU A 16 -3.31 -5.49 -10.34
N ARG A 17 -4.27 -4.55 -10.25
CA ARG A 17 -5.65 -4.81 -9.78
C ARG A 17 -5.70 -5.49 -8.40
N VAL A 18 -4.74 -5.21 -7.50
CA VAL A 18 -4.67 -5.78 -6.14
C VAL A 18 -6.01 -5.75 -5.40
N ARG A 19 -6.77 -4.66 -5.54
CA ARG A 19 -8.10 -4.50 -4.93
C ARG A 19 -9.16 -5.54 -5.35
N THR A 20 -8.99 -6.26 -6.46
CA THR A 20 -9.92 -7.32 -6.89
C THR A 20 -9.46 -8.71 -6.45
N ARG A 21 -8.22 -8.85 -5.96
CA ARG A 21 -7.61 -10.12 -5.60
C ARG A 21 -8.01 -10.55 -4.18
N THR A 22 -9.29 -10.79 -3.95
CA THR A 22 -9.85 -11.15 -2.63
C THR A 22 -9.53 -12.59 -2.22
N GLU A 23 -9.17 -13.43 -3.17
CA GLU A 23 -8.63 -14.78 -2.96
C GLU A 23 -7.32 -14.74 -2.16
N LEU A 24 -6.44 -13.79 -2.48
CA LEU A 24 -5.14 -13.65 -1.81
C LEU A 24 -5.30 -13.16 -0.38
N SER A 25 -4.46 -13.67 0.51
CA SER A 25 -4.22 -13.14 1.85
C SER A 25 -3.42 -11.83 1.80
N LEU A 26 -3.40 -11.09 2.92
CA LEU A 26 -2.60 -9.87 3.01
C LEU A 26 -1.10 -10.18 2.86
N GLY A 27 -0.63 -11.32 3.36
CA GLY A 27 0.75 -11.77 3.24
C GLY A 27 1.14 -12.11 1.80
N GLU A 28 0.25 -12.72 1.03
CA GLU A 28 0.49 -12.98 -0.41
C GLU A 28 0.53 -11.67 -1.21
N ILE A 29 -0.34 -10.71 -0.88
CA ILE A 29 -0.29 -9.37 -1.48
C ILE A 29 1.03 -8.67 -1.12
N ALA A 30 1.50 -8.80 0.11
CA ALA A 30 2.80 -8.28 0.53
C ALA A 30 3.95 -8.91 -0.27
N LYS A 31 4.01 -10.23 -0.38
CA LYS A 31 5.03 -10.94 -1.19
C LYS A 31 5.04 -10.45 -2.64
N TRP A 32 3.86 -10.18 -3.20
CA TRP A 32 3.73 -9.68 -4.57
C TRP A 32 4.17 -8.23 -4.74
N LEU A 33 3.80 -7.34 -3.81
CA LEU A 33 4.07 -5.90 -3.93
C LEU A 33 5.45 -5.50 -3.44
N ASN A 34 6.01 -6.20 -2.46
CA ASN A 34 7.27 -5.84 -1.81
C ASN A 34 8.45 -5.69 -2.78
N PRO A 35 8.67 -6.58 -3.78
CA PRO A 35 9.75 -6.39 -4.75
C PRO A 35 9.63 -5.07 -5.54
N ILE A 36 8.40 -4.71 -5.93
CA ILE A 36 8.12 -3.48 -6.68
C ILE A 36 8.37 -2.25 -5.80
N ILE A 37 7.85 -2.27 -4.56
CA ILE A 37 8.00 -1.18 -3.61
C ILE A 37 9.47 -1.01 -3.20
N ASN A 38 10.20 -2.10 -2.95
CA ASN A 38 11.63 -2.05 -2.64
C ASN A 38 12.43 -1.42 -3.78
N GLY A 39 12.16 -1.77 -5.04
CA GLY A 39 12.85 -1.14 -6.18
C GLY A 39 12.61 0.37 -6.23
N TRP A 40 11.40 0.83 -5.90
CA TRP A 40 11.10 2.25 -5.82
C TRP A 40 11.74 2.95 -4.63
N LEU A 41 11.76 2.32 -3.46
CA LEU A 41 12.41 2.85 -2.27
C LEU A 41 13.92 2.94 -2.48
N ALA A 42 14.55 1.93 -3.07
CA ALA A 42 15.98 1.92 -3.37
C ALA A 42 16.35 3.04 -4.35
N TYR A 43 15.55 3.25 -5.40
CA TYR A 43 15.87 4.26 -6.42
C TYR A 43 15.49 5.69 -6.02
N TYR A 44 14.33 5.89 -5.37
CA TYR A 44 13.77 7.23 -5.11
C TYR A 44 13.86 7.67 -3.63
N GLY A 45 14.27 6.77 -2.72
CA GLY A 45 14.18 6.94 -1.27
C GLY A 45 14.97 8.13 -0.72
N CYS A 46 16.16 8.38 -1.25
CA CYS A 46 17.03 9.49 -0.84
C CYS A 46 16.65 10.82 -1.49
N TYR A 47 16.06 10.81 -2.69
CA TYR A 47 15.84 12.03 -3.47
C TYR A 47 14.45 12.66 -3.29
N THR A 48 13.41 11.85 -3.01
CA THR A 48 12.03 12.37 -2.99
C THR A 48 11.11 11.67 -2.01
N ARG A 49 11.36 11.92 -0.72
CA ARG A 49 10.59 11.33 0.38
C ARG A 49 9.11 11.73 0.36
N SER A 50 8.76 12.98 0.08
CA SER A 50 7.37 13.47 0.04
C SER A 50 6.55 12.83 -1.08
N ALA A 51 7.13 12.71 -2.28
CA ALA A 51 6.45 12.07 -3.41
C ALA A 51 6.28 10.56 -3.19
N LEU A 52 7.28 9.90 -2.61
CA LEU A 52 7.18 8.50 -2.18
C LEU A 52 6.11 8.30 -1.11
N TYR A 53 5.96 9.23 -0.16
CA TYR A 53 4.90 9.17 0.84
C TYR A 53 3.51 9.17 0.19
N GLY A 54 3.31 10.01 -0.84
CA GLY A 54 2.08 10.02 -1.63
C GLY A 54 1.81 8.70 -2.37
N LEU A 55 2.85 8.03 -2.87
CA LEU A 55 2.76 6.71 -3.50
C LEU A 55 2.43 5.62 -2.46
N CYS A 56 3.09 5.63 -1.31
CA CYS A 56 2.85 4.69 -0.21
C CYS A 56 1.42 4.82 0.32
N ARG A 57 0.91 6.05 0.47
CA ARG A 57 -0.50 6.30 0.79
C ARG A 57 -1.44 5.73 -0.26
N HIS A 58 -1.10 5.81 -1.55
CA HIS A 58 -1.89 5.21 -2.63
C HIS A 58 -1.93 3.67 -2.54
N VAL A 59 -0.80 3.04 -2.19
CA VAL A 59 -0.74 1.59 -1.91
C VAL A 59 -1.64 1.24 -0.72
N ASN A 60 -1.53 1.95 0.41
CA ASN A 60 -2.40 1.74 1.57
C ASN A 60 -3.88 1.89 1.23
N MET A 61 -4.27 2.91 0.47
CA MET A 61 -5.66 3.07 0.03
C MET A 61 -6.12 1.93 -0.90
N THR A 62 -5.20 1.29 -1.62
CA THR A 62 -5.50 0.10 -2.41
C THR A 62 -5.74 -1.11 -1.49
N LEU A 63 -4.93 -1.27 -0.44
CA LEU A 63 -5.13 -2.29 0.60
C LEU A 63 -6.45 -2.07 1.36
N VAL A 64 -6.80 -0.83 1.73
CA VAL A 64 -8.09 -0.51 2.36
C VAL A 64 -9.25 -0.94 1.46
N ARG A 65 -9.19 -0.65 0.17
CA ARG A 65 -10.23 -1.09 -0.79
C ARG A 65 -10.28 -2.61 -0.93
N TRP A 66 -9.13 -3.28 -0.91
CA TRP A 66 -9.06 -4.74 -0.89
C TRP A 66 -9.71 -5.32 0.38
N ALA A 67 -9.37 -4.80 1.56
CA ALA A 67 -9.89 -5.29 2.84
C ALA A 67 -11.41 -5.14 2.92
N ARG A 68 -11.96 -4.01 2.44
CA ARG A 68 -13.41 -3.80 2.33
C ARG A 68 -14.10 -4.80 1.39
N ARG A 69 -13.40 -5.27 0.36
CA ARG A 69 -13.96 -6.26 -0.58
C ARG A 69 -13.86 -7.68 -0.03
N LYS A 70 -12.75 -8.03 0.62
CA LYS A 70 -12.49 -9.36 1.20
C LYS A 70 -13.36 -9.63 2.44
N PHE A 71 -13.48 -8.67 3.34
CA PHE A 71 -14.14 -8.87 4.64
C PHE A 71 -15.54 -8.24 4.66
N LYS A 72 -16.58 -9.09 4.82
CA LYS A 72 -17.99 -8.64 4.91
C LYS A 72 -18.20 -7.52 5.95
N PRO A 73 -17.65 -7.60 7.19
CA PRO A 73 -17.85 -6.56 8.19
C PRO A 73 -17.20 -5.22 7.85
N LEU A 74 -16.27 -5.15 6.89
CA LEU A 74 -15.57 -3.92 6.52
C LEU A 74 -16.17 -3.26 5.28
N ARG A 75 -17.08 -3.93 4.55
CA ARG A 75 -17.52 -3.53 3.21
C ARG A 75 -18.01 -2.08 3.12
N GLN A 76 -18.82 -1.64 4.07
CA GLN A 76 -19.37 -0.29 4.10
C GLN A 76 -18.58 0.68 4.98
N HIS A 77 -17.61 0.19 5.76
CA HIS A 77 -16.94 0.98 6.79
C HIS A 77 -15.48 1.31 6.41
N LYS A 78 -15.29 2.38 5.64
CA LYS A 78 -13.95 2.84 5.23
C LYS A 78 -13.03 3.09 6.43
N ILE A 79 -13.52 3.80 7.45
CA ILE A 79 -12.74 4.13 8.65
C ILE A 79 -12.35 2.86 9.41
N LYS A 80 -13.29 1.91 9.62
CA LYS A 80 -12.98 0.63 10.26
C LYS A 80 -11.93 -0.16 9.48
N ALA A 81 -11.98 -0.15 8.14
CA ALA A 81 -10.99 -0.82 7.31
C ALA A 81 -9.61 -0.15 7.37
N MET A 82 -9.57 1.19 7.47
CA MET A 82 -8.34 1.95 7.72
C MET A 82 -7.73 1.59 9.08
N LEU A 83 -8.53 1.61 10.15
CA LEU A 83 -8.07 1.25 11.51
C LEU A 83 -7.62 -0.21 11.60
N PHE A 84 -8.34 -1.12 10.92
CA PHE A 84 -7.95 -2.53 10.83
C PHE A 84 -6.56 -2.70 10.21
N LEU A 85 -6.29 -2.04 9.08
CA LEU A 85 -4.97 -2.12 8.44
C LEU A 85 -3.89 -1.36 9.21
N ALA A 86 -4.24 -0.24 9.87
CA ALA A 86 -3.32 0.47 10.76
C ALA A 86 -2.86 -0.43 11.89
N LYS A 87 -3.79 -1.11 12.59
CA LYS A 87 -3.48 -2.07 13.64
C LYS A 87 -2.57 -3.21 13.14
N ILE A 88 -2.80 -3.70 11.93
CA ILE A 88 -1.92 -4.71 11.32
C ILE A 88 -0.53 -4.15 11.03
N ALA A 89 -0.43 -2.91 10.53
CA ALA A 89 0.85 -2.27 10.27
C ALA A 89 1.65 -2.05 11.55
N ASP A 90 0.99 -1.74 12.67
CA ASP A 90 1.63 -1.59 13.98
C ASP A 90 2.13 -2.94 14.51
N GLN A 91 1.36 -4.02 14.35
CA GLN A 91 1.73 -5.36 14.80
C GLN A 91 2.79 -6.02 13.91
N TYR A 92 2.75 -5.76 12.60
CA TYR A 92 3.60 -6.38 11.60
C TYR A 92 4.25 -5.31 10.70
N PRO A 93 5.14 -4.46 11.24
CA PRO A 93 5.74 -3.37 10.49
C PRO A 93 6.57 -3.86 9.30
N ASN A 94 7.08 -5.09 9.36
CA ASN A 94 7.88 -5.71 8.30
C ASN A 94 7.05 -6.34 7.17
N LEU A 95 5.71 -6.35 7.27
CA LEU A 95 4.86 -7.00 6.28
C LEU A 95 4.97 -6.33 4.91
N PHE A 96 4.98 -4.99 4.88
CA PHE A 96 5.21 -4.23 3.65
C PHE A 96 6.50 -3.41 3.72
N ALA A 97 7.20 -3.33 2.60
CA ALA A 97 8.45 -2.59 2.49
C ALA A 97 8.33 -1.11 2.92
N HIS A 98 7.24 -0.43 2.56
CA HIS A 98 7.02 0.96 2.94
C HIS A 98 6.59 1.13 4.40
N TRP A 99 5.98 0.13 5.01
CA TRP A 99 5.70 0.13 6.45
C TRP A 99 7.02 0.05 7.24
N ARG A 100 7.89 -0.89 6.87
CA ARG A 100 9.23 -1.05 7.46
C ARG A 100 10.09 0.21 7.33
N ALA A 101 9.97 0.91 6.20
CA ALA A 101 10.70 2.15 5.95
C ALA A 101 10.15 3.37 6.74
N GLY A 102 9.14 3.19 7.60
CA GLY A 102 8.44 4.28 8.29
C GLY A 102 7.65 5.19 7.35
N MET A 103 7.55 4.82 6.07
CA MET A 103 6.77 5.53 5.06
C MET A 103 5.36 4.96 5.00
N ILE A 104 4.75 4.75 6.18
CA ILE A 104 3.42 4.13 6.27
C ILE A 104 2.48 4.92 5.37
N GLY A 105 2.50 6.26 5.39
CA GLY A 105 1.53 7.03 4.63
C GLY A 105 0.19 6.88 5.34
N ALA A 106 -0.02 7.72 6.35
CA ALA A 106 -1.14 7.64 7.29
C ALA A 106 -2.42 7.09 6.62
N PHE A 107 -3.05 6.12 7.28
CA PHE A 107 -4.32 5.60 6.81
C PHE A 107 -5.41 6.68 6.83
N ALA A 108 -5.22 7.76 7.61
CA ALA A 108 -6.02 8.99 7.69
C ALA A 108 -5.84 9.95 6.49
#